data_AF-A0A7S4JA05-F1
#
_entry.id   AF-A0A7S4JA05-F1
#
_cell.length_a   1.000
_cell.length_b   1.000
_cell.length_c   1.000
_cell.angle_alpha   90.00
_cell.angle_beta   90.00
_cell.angle_gamma   90.00
#
_symmetry.space_group_name_H-M   'P 1'
#
loop_
_entity.id
_entity.type
_entity.pdbx_description
1 polymer ?
#
loop_
_entity_poly.entity_id
_entity_poly.type
_entity_poly.pdbx_seq_one_letter_code
_entity_poly.pdbx_strand_id
1 'polypeptide(L)'
;ATSSMGRFVLTAFLAARFCASASASSGFAAPPPLSLVAASRRTPGVPSPPPFSGARDAAAASLSLGLDAPENESDVDRSRRAALRLAASVPVALVQIGGSDPARAKAGIKPEIAFAGLLKGREELVAASKKYVSSKDYDGLRTYLAEGAVNMNGFESNALALLESKQLDAESKKEIGTIRRYGAGADVIIMYGGLKAEVAEDNDEPSYAEVQKYLRRTVDSLDEVIAICRSNGF
;
A
#
# COMPACT_ATOMS: atom_id res chain seq x y z
N ALA A 1 55.20 -3.13 -14.98
CA ALA A 1 54.96 -4.24 -15.93
C ALA A 1 54.83 -5.53 -15.13
N THR A 2 53.92 -6.43 -15.52
CA THR A 2 53.43 -7.65 -14.81
C THR A 2 52.44 -7.31 -13.66
N SER A 3 51.27 -7.92 -13.50
CA SER A 3 50.69 -9.12 -14.10
C SER A 3 49.17 -8.97 -14.27
N SER A 4 48.70 -9.24 -15.48
CA SER A 4 47.32 -9.50 -15.89
C SER A 4 47.22 -11.01 -16.00
N MET A 5 46.18 -11.63 -15.43
CA MET A 5 45.46 -12.82 -15.94
C MET A 5 44.75 -13.56 -14.81
N GLY A 6 43.45 -13.78 -15.00
CA GLY A 6 42.59 -14.61 -14.16
C GLY A 6 41.20 -14.72 -14.76
N ARG A 7 41.13 -15.20 -16.01
CA ARG A 7 39.89 -15.50 -16.73
C ARG A 7 39.39 -16.92 -16.36
N PHE A 8 38.07 -17.03 -16.20
CA PHE A 8 37.21 -18.15 -16.64
C PHE A 8 37.57 -19.60 -16.25
N VAL A 9 36.72 -20.18 -15.39
CA VAL A 9 36.26 -21.59 -15.44
C VAL A 9 34.79 -21.53 -14.98
N LEU A 10 33.78 -21.75 -15.85
CA LEU A 10 33.11 -23.03 -16.16
C LEU A 10 32.55 -23.73 -14.89
N THR A 11 31.43 -24.45 -14.80
CA THR A 11 30.31 -24.84 -15.66
C THR A 11 29.46 -25.81 -14.82
N ALA A 12 28.13 -25.75 -14.97
CA ALA A 12 27.12 -26.81 -14.79
C ALA A 12 27.08 -27.74 -13.55
N PHE A 13 25.91 -27.74 -12.91
CA PHE A 13 25.24 -28.93 -12.35
C PHE A 13 23.76 -28.80 -12.77
N LEU A 14 23.29 -29.38 -13.90
CA LEU A 14 22.66 -30.71 -14.02
C LEU A 14 21.86 -31.10 -12.76
N ALA A 15 20.52 -31.02 -12.73
CA ALA A 15 19.48 -31.84 -13.39
C ALA A 15 19.37 -33.30 -12.89
N ALA A 16 18.11 -33.74 -12.74
CA ALA A 16 17.56 -35.07 -12.35
C ALA A 16 17.13 -35.18 -10.87
N ARG A 17 15.95 -35.69 -10.47
CA ARG A 17 14.90 -36.57 -11.07
C ARG A 17 13.52 -36.15 -10.50
N PHE A 18 12.36 -36.22 -11.17
CA PHE A 18 11.65 -37.24 -11.96
C PHE A 18 10.90 -38.33 -11.14
N CYS A 19 9.57 -38.36 -11.33
CA CYS A 19 8.56 -39.45 -11.14
C CYS A 19 8.31 -40.01 -9.73
N ALA A 20 7.11 -40.42 -9.30
CA ALA A 20 5.78 -40.66 -9.87
C ALA A 20 4.75 -40.48 -8.70
N SER A 21 3.42 -40.52 -8.79
CA SER A 21 2.52 -41.40 -9.54
C SER A 21 1.08 -40.88 -9.45
N ALA A 22 0.31 -41.14 -10.52
CA ALA A 22 -1.13 -40.94 -10.66
C ALA A 22 -1.98 -41.90 -9.80
N SER A 23 -3.26 -41.57 -9.57
CA SER A 23 -4.41 -42.42 -9.99
C SER A 23 -5.78 -41.77 -9.69
N ALA A 24 -6.66 -41.85 -10.71
CA ALA A 24 -8.13 -41.96 -10.83
C ALA A 24 -9.08 -41.45 -9.70
N SER A 25 -10.32 -40.99 -9.93
CA SER A 25 -11.37 -41.50 -10.85
C SER A 25 -12.63 -40.59 -10.90
N SER A 26 -13.13 -40.36 -12.12
CA SER A 26 -14.54 -40.31 -12.62
C SER A 26 -15.75 -39.90 -11.74
N GLY A 27 -16.63 -39.09 -12.35
CA GLY A 27 -18.10 -39.14 -12.16
C GLY A 27 -18.79 -37.79 -12.43
N PHE A 28 -19.30 -37.52 -13.64
CA PHE A 28 -20.66 -37.79 -14.15
C PHE A 28 -21.63 -36.59 -14.05
N ALA A 29 -22.37 -36.38 -15.15
CA ALA A 29 -23.62 -35.63 -15.33
C ALA A 29 -23.61 -34.10 -15.59
N ALA A 30 -23.95 -33.75 -16.83
CA ALA A 30 -24.70 -32.56 -17.25
C ALA A 30 -25.99 -33.05 -17.95
N PRO A 31 -26.90 -32.16 -18.43
CA PRO A 31 -27.72 -31.14 -17.79
C PRO A 31 -29.24 -31.45 -17.99
N PRO A 32 -30.17 -30.54 -17.64
CA PRO A 32 -30.92 -29.85 -18.72
C PRO A 32 -31.29 -28.37 -18.45
N PRO A 33 -31.77 -27.64 -19.49
CA PRO A 33 -32.10 -26.20 -19.48
C PRO A 33 -33.60 -25.94 -19.21
N LEU A 34 -34.05 -24.69 -19.43
CA LEU A 34 -35.43 -24.10 -19.39
C LEU A 34 -35.53 -23.03 -18.27
N SER A 35 -36.05 -21.81 -18.42
CA SER A 35 -36.89 -21.19 -19.44
C SER A 35 -36.78 -19.66 -19.43
N LEU A 36 -37.06 -19.12 -20.61
CA LEU A 36 -37.37 -17.75 -20.99
C LEU A 36 -38.62 -17.22 -20.27
N VAL A 37 -38.57 -16.03 -19.64
CA VAL A 37 -39.76 -15.17 -19.47
C VAL A 37 -39.36 -13.71 -19.71
N ALA A 38 -39.92 -13.17 -20.78
CA ALA A 38 -39.99 -11.76 -21.11
C ALA A 38 -41.07 -11.08 -20.26
N ALA A 39 -40.81 -9.86 -19.78
CA ALA A 39 -41.86 -8.91 -19.46
C ALA A 39 -41.37 -7.47 -19.68
N SER A 40 -41.66 -7.03 -20.90
CA SER A 40 -41.75 -5.64 -21.31
C SER A 40 -42.76 -4.87 -20.45
N ARG A 41 -42.41 -3.65 -20.02
CA ARG A 41 -43.36 -2.53 -19.89
C ARG A 41 -42.62 -1.20 -19.91
N ARG A 42 -42.83 -0.46 -21.00
CA ARG A 42 -42.68 0.99 -21.12
C ARG A 42 -43.68 1.69 -20.19
N THR A 43 -43.33 2.88 -19.69
CA THR A 43 -44.16 4.09 -19.83
C THR A 43 -43.37 5.36 -19.44
N PRO A 44 -43.82 6.55 -19.91
CA PRO A 44 -42.99 7.72 -20.21
C PRO A 44 -43.18 8.88 -19.21
N GLY A 45 -42.43 9.98 -19.41
CA GLY A 45 -42.99 11.33 -19.28
C GLY A 45 -42.41 12.23 -18.18
N VAL A 46 -41.60 13.20 -18.63
CA VAL A 46 -41.07 14.42 -17.98
C VAL A 46 -42.21 15.33 -17.44
N PRO A 47 -41.98 16.26 -16.48
CA PRO A 47 -41.52 17.60 -16.87
C PRO A 47 -40.47 18.26 -15.95
N SER A 48 -39.79 19.23 -16.56
CA SER A 48 -38.75 20.16 -16.13
C SER A 48 -39.13 21.14 -14.98
N PRO A 49 -38.13 21.79 -14.33
CA PRO A 49 -38.35 22.80 -13.29
C PRO A 49 -38.76 24.18 -13.86
N PRO A 50 -39.48 25.02 -13.08
CA PRO A 50 -39.78 26.40 -13.45
C PRO A 50 -38.60 27.38 -13.21
N PRO A 51 -38.59 28.54 -13.90
CA PRO A 51 -37.53 29.54 -13.87
C PRO A 51 -37.73 30.70 -12.87
N PHE A 52 -36.60 31.35 -12.59
CA PHE A 52 -36.27 32.67 -12.00
C PHE A 52 -37.31 33.73 -11.56
N SER A 53 -36.79 34.58 -10.65
CA SER A 53 -37.10 36.01 -10.35
C SER A 53 -37.82 36.18 -8.99
N GLY A 54 -37.46 37.04 -8.04
CA GLY A 54 -36.57 38.21 -7.95
C GLY A 54 -37.12 39.11 -6.82
N ALA A 55 -36.30 40.03 -6.27
CA ALA A 55 -36.65 41.09 -5.27
C ALA A 55 -36.85 40.60 -3.81
N ARG A 56 -35.97 40.97 -2.86
CA ARG A 56 -35.70 42.26 -2.18
C ARG A 56 -36.51 42.45 -0.89
N ASP A 57 -35.76 42.94 0.11
CA ASP A 57 -36.14 43.69 1.30
C ASP A 57 -36.64 42.96 2.57
N ALA A 58 -35.69 42.90 3.51
CA ALA A 58 -35.73 43.56 4.82
C ALA A 58 -36.49 42.93 6.02
N ALA A 59 -35.72 42.96 7.11
CA ALA A 59 -36.13 43.21 8.50
C ALA A 59 -36.60 42.04 9.40
N ALA A 60 -35.71 41.78 10.36
CA ALA A 60 -35.95 41.74 11.81
C ALA A 60 -36.71 40.57 12.46
N ALA A 61 -35.92 39.88 13.30
CA ALA A 61 -36.23 39.38 14.64
C ALA A 61 -37.34 38.34 14.80
N SER A 62 -36.99 37.15 15.30
CA SER A 62 -36.99 36.88 16.76
C SER A 62 -36.69 35.41 17.05
N LEU A 63 -36.13 35.20 18.25
CA LEU A 63 -35.80 33.95 18.92
C LEU A 63 -36.91 32.88 18.85
N SER A 64 -36.53 31.61 18.71
CA SER A 64 -36.49 30.64 19.83
C SER A 64 -36.45 29.17 19.38
N LEU A 65 -35.67 28.39 20.14
CA LEU A 65 -35.93 27.01 20.56
C LEU A 65 -35.92 25.85 19.54
N GLY A 66 -34.88 25.02 19.67
CA GLY A 66 -35.04 23.57 19.75
C GLY A 66 -34.85 22.80 18.45
N LEU A 67 -33.74 22.07 18.36
CA LEU A 67 -33.73 20.61 18.21
C LEU A 67 -32.26 20.16 18.10
N ASP A 68 -31.76 19.52 19.16
CA ASP A 68 -30.59 18.65 19.10
C ASP A 68 -30.85 17.54 18.05
N ALA A 69 -30.15 17.64 16.92
CA ALA A 69 -30.06 16.57 15.94
C ALA A 69 -28.71 15.85 16.14
N PRO A 70 -28.70 14.52 16.31
CA PRO A 70 -27.47 13.77 16.57
C PRO A 70 -26.53 13.85 15.37
N GLU A 71 -25.28 14.22 15.67
CA GLU A 71 -24.17 14.23 14.72
C GLU A 71 -23.99 12.83 14.12
N ASN A 72 -24.07 12.78 12.79
CA ASN A 72 -23.74 11.59 12.01
C ASN A 72 -22.21 11.45 12.03
N GLU A 73 -21.68 10.83 13.09
CA GLU A 73 -20.27 10.45 13.22
C GLU A 73 -19.87 9.63 11.99
N SER A 74 -18.95 10.18 11.20
CA SER A 74 -18.42 9.50 10.02
C SER A 74 -17.73 8.19 10.42
N ASP A 75 -17.95 7.11 9.66
CA ASP A 75 -17.34 5.79 9.88
C ASP A 75 -15.79 5.82 9.92
N VAL A 76 -15.19 6.92 9.46
CA VAL A 76 -13.76 7.21 9.52
C VAL A 76 -13.28 7.39 10.97
N ASP A 77 -14.07 8.05 11.82
CA ASP A 77 -13.71 8.28 13.22
C ASP A 77 -13.92 7.05 14.09
N ARG A 78 -14.93 6.22 13.76
CA ARG A 78 -15.14 4.91 14.39
C ARG A 78 -13.98 3.96 14.10
N SER A 79 -13.49 3.94 12.86
CA SER A 79 -12.32 3.14 12.47
C SER A 79 -11.03 3.59 13.17
N ARG A 80 -10.83 4.91 13.31
CA ARG A 80 -9.69 5.47 14.05
C ARG A 80 -9.74 5.14 15.55
N ARG A 81 -10.92 5.23 16.19
CA ARG A 81 -11.08 4.88 17.61
C ARG A 81 -10.98 3.38 17.86
N ALA A 82 -11.42 2.53 16.92
CA ALA A 82 -11.24 1.08 17.00
C ALA A 82 -9.76 0.68 16.93
N ALA A 83 -8.98 1.30 16.03
CA ALA A 83 -7.53 1.08 15.94
C ALA A 83 -6.78 1.53 17.21
N LEU A 84 -7.20 2.64 17.82
CA LEU A 84 -6.62 3.15 19.08
C LEU A 84 -6.95 2.27 20.30
N ARG A 85 -8.09 1.59 20.32
CA ARG A 85 -8.46 0.69 21.43
C ARG A 85 -7.74 -0.66 21.41
N LEU A 86 -7.31 -1.13 20.24
CA LEU A 86 -6.51 -2.36 20.14
C LEU A 86 -5.06 -2.15 20.64
N ALA A 87 -4.55 -0.91 20.55
CA ALA A 87 -3.21 -0.55 21.04
C ALA A 87 -3.14 -0.32 22.56
N ALA A 88 -4.28 -0.18 23.25
CA ALA A 88 -4.34 0.23 24.65
C ALA A 88 -4.52 -0.93 25.65
N SER A 89 -4.62 -2.18 25.19
CA SER A 89 -4.92 -3.34 26.05
C SER A 89 -3.85 -4.44 26.09
N VAL A 90 -2.67 -4.23 25.50
CA VAL A 90 -1.58 -5.19 25.62
C VAL A 90 -0.70 -4.81 26.82
N PRO A 91 -0.62 -5.65 27.87
CA PRO A 91 0.32 -5.42 28.96
C PRO A 91 1.74 -5.43 28.40
N VAL A 92 2.51 -4.41 28.75
CA VAL A 92 3.94 -4.25 28.44
C VAL A 92 4.71 -5.36 29.15
N ALA A 93 4.67 -6.56 28.57
CA ALA A 93 5.53 -7.67 28.90
C ALA A 93 6.74 -7.62 27.96
N LEU A 94 7.90 -7.64 28.60
CA LEU A 94 9.25 -7.66 28.05
C LEU A 94 9.40 -8.69 26.91
N VAL A 95 9.15 -8.30 25.65
CA VAL A 95 9.63 -9.06 24.50
C VAL A 95 10.95 -8.43 24.05
N GLN A 96 12.04 -9.01 24.55
CA GLN A 96 13.35 -8.90 23.92
C GLN A 96 13.26 -9.58 22.54
N ILE A 97 12.91 -8.81 21.51
CA ILE A 97 13.25 -9.19 20.13
C ILE A 97 14.74 -8.93 19.99
N GLY A 98 15.49 -10.00 19.82
CA GLY A 98 16.94 -10.02 19.82
C GLY A 98 17.56 -9.12 18.75
N GLY A 99 18.63 -8.45 19.16
CA GLY A 99 19.84 -8.30 18.36
C GLY A 99 19.76 -7.50 17.07
N SER A 100 19.78 -6.18 17.18
CA SER A 100 20.56 -5.38 16.23
C SER A 100 21.17 -4.19 16.95
N ASP A 101 22.46 -4.31 17.22
CA ASP A 101 23.33 -3.25 17.78
C ASP A 101 23.03 -1.87 17.17
N PRO A 102 22.89 -0.80 17.97
CA PRO A 102 22.80 0.57 17.46
C PRO A 102 24.14 1.11 16.91
N ALA A 103 25.13 0.25 16.66
CA ALA A 103 26.51 0.63 16.35
C ALA A 103 27.09 -0.10 15.12
N ARG A 104 26.27 -0.62 14.21
CA ARG A 104 26.76 -0.98 12.87
C ARG A 104 26.91 0.30 12.07
N ALA A 105 28.12 0.83 12.03
CA ALA A 105 28.51 1.96 11.19
C ALA A 105 27.87 1.83 9.80
N LYS A 106 26.81 2.63 9.54
CA LYS A 106 26.15 2.71 8.24
C LYS A 106 27.23 3.12 7.25
N ALA A 107 27.67 2.21 6.38
CA ALA A 107 28.27 2.63 5.13
C ALA A 107 27.23 3.53 4.47
N GLY A 108 27.46 4.85 4.52
CA GLY A 108 26.47 5.84 4.15
C GLY A 108 26.00 5.56 2.73
N ILE A 109 24.74 5.14 2.59
CA ILE A 109 24.13 4.99 1.28
C ILE A 109 24.18 6.38 0.65
N LYS A 110 24.82 6.50 -0.51
CA LYS A 110 24.86 7.78 -1.21
C LYS A 110 23.43 8.19 -1.56
N PRO A 111 23.07 9.48 -1.39
CA PRO A 111 21.69 9.91 -1.57
C PRO A 111 21.19 9.66 -3.01
N GLU A 112 22.08 9.69 -4.01
CA GLU A 112 21.75 9.33 -5.39
C GLU A 112 21.38 7.85 -5.55
N ILE A 113 22.08 6.96 -4.83
CA ILE A 113 21.77 5.52 -4.81
C ILE A 113 20.46 5.27 -4.06
N ALA A 114 20.24 5.98 -2.97
CA ALA A 114 18.99 5.89 -2.21
C ALA A 114 17.80 6.31 -3.07
N PHE A 115 17.91 7.42 -3.81
CA PHE A 115 16.87 7.89 -4.72
C PHE A 115 16.60 6.88 -5.85
N ALA A 116 17.65 6.34 -6.48
CA ALA A 116 17.51 5.28 -7.48
C ALA A 116 16.82 4.03 -6.90
N GLY A 117 17.08 3.71 -5.62
CA GLY A 117 16.39 2.64 -4.90
C GLY A 117 14.89 2.91 -4.74
N LEU A 118 14.48 4.15 -4.46
CA LEU A 118 13.07 4.54 -4.40
C LEU A 118 12.37 4.39 -5.76
N LEU A 119 13.02 4.80 -6.84
CA LEU A 119 12.48 4.64 -8.20
C LEU A 119 12.28 3.16 -8.55
N LYS A 120 13.26 2.31 -8.25
CA LYS A 120 13.15 0.87 -8.46
C LYS A 120 12.06 0.24 -7.59
N GLY A 121 11.98 0.62 -6.31
CA GLY A 121 10.94 0.15 -5.40
C GLY A 121 9.53 0.49 -5.91
N ARG A 122 9.36 1.67 -6.51
CA ARG A 122 8.10 2.06 -7.17
C ARG A 122 7.78 1.16 -8.35
N GLU A 123 8.73 0.94 -9.26
CA GLU A 123 8.54 0.07 -10.42
C GLU A 123 8.20 -1.36 -10.02
N GLU A 124 8.90 -1.88 -9.00
CA GLU A 124 8.67 -3.17 -8.37
C GLU A 124 7.26 -3.31 -7.80
N LEU A 125 6.77 -2.32 -7.05
CA LEU A 125 5.40 -2.34 -6.51
C LEU A 125 4.34 -2.32 -7.62
N VAL A 126 4.55 -1.53 -8.67
CA VAL A 126 3.63 -1.49 -9.81
C VAL A 126 3.62 -2.82 -10.56
N ALA A 127 4.78 -3.45 -10.73
CA ALA A 127 4.90 -4.78 -11.33
C ALA A 127 4.23 -5.86 -10.47
N ALA A 128 4.44 -5.82 -9.14
CA ALA A 128 3.82 -6.74 -8.19
C ALA A 128 2.28 -6.61 -8.18
N SER A 129 1.76 -5.38 -8.26
CA SER A 129 0.33 -5.12 -8.39
C SER A 129 -0.28 -5.80 -9.61
N LYS A 130 0.35 -5.64 -10.78
CA LYS A 130 -0.13 -6.26 -12.03
C LYS A 130 -0.03 -7.79 -12.01
N LYS A 131 0.98 -8.34 -11.36
CA LYS A 131 1.23 -9.78 -11.34
C LYS A 131 0.34 -10.51 -10.32
N TYR A 132 0.39 -10.08 -9.06
CA TYR A 132 -0.20 -10.82 -7.95
C TYR A 132 -1.61 -10.36 -7.61
N VAL A 133 -1.88 -9.05 -7.62
CA VAL A 133 -3.20 -8.52 -7.26
C VAL A 133 -4.22 -8.88 -8.35
N SER A 134 -3.89 -8.69 -9.63
CA SER A 134 -4.79 -9.07 -10.74
C SER A 134 -5.11 -10.58 -10.77
N SER A 135 -4.17 -11.42 -10.34
CA SER A 135 -4.33 -12.88 -10.30
C SER A 135 -4.88 -13.40 -8.97
N LYS A 136 -5.09 -12.53 -7.97
CA LYS A 136 -5.44 -12.86 -6.57
C LYS A 136 -4.48 -13.88 -5.92
N ASP A 137 -3.22 -13.82 -6.30
CA ASP A 137 -2.15 -14.68 -5.76
C ASP A 137 -1.51 -14.02 -4.54
N TYR A 138 -2.15 -14.14 -3.38
CA TYR A 138 -1.68 -13.51 -2.14
C TYR A 138 -0.47 -14.22 -1.55
N ASP A 139 -0.34 -15.53 -1.73
CA ASP A 139 0.84 -16.30 -1.31
C ASP A 139 2.10 -15.88 -2.07
N GLY A 140 1.96 -15.69 -3.39
CA GLY A 140 3.03 -15.15 -4.24
C GLY A 140 3.39 -13.73 -3.84
N LEU A 141 2.40 -12.88 -3.54
CA LEU A 141 2.63 -11.53 -3.05
C LEU A 141 3.35 -11.51 -1.69
N ARG A 142 2.93 -12.35 -0.75
CA ARG A 142 3.56 -12.50 0.57
C ARG A 142 5.02 -12.89 0.43
N THR A 143 5.30 -13.93 -0.36
CA THR A 143 6.67 -14.41 -0.60
C THR A 143 7.52 -13.31 -1.20
N TYR A 144 7.00 -12.62 -2.22
CA TYR A 144 7.66 -11.48 -2.84
C TYR A 144 7.97 -10.37 -1.83
N LEU A 145 7.01 -9.96 -1.00
CA LEU A 145 7.21 -8.91 0.01
C LEU A 145 8.16 -9.32 1.14
N ALA A 146 8.34 -10.62 1.37
CA ALA A 146 9.31 -11.16 2.32
C ALA A 146 10.74 -11.25 1.74
N GLU A 147 10.92 -11.21 0.42
CA GLU A 147 12.24 -11.23 -0.21
C GLU A 147 13.05 -9.98 0.18
N GLY A 148 14.18 -10.19 0.84
CA GLY A 148 15.09 -9.10 1.23
C GLY A 148 15.70 -8.34 0.05
N ALA A 149 15.59 -8.88 -1.17
CA ALA A 149 16.05 -8.24 -2.40
C ALA A 149 15.11 -7.13 -2.91
N VAL A 150 13.85 -7.10 -2.44
CA VAL A 150 12.89 -6.07 -2.84
C VAL A 150 13.34 -4.72 -2.31
N ASN A 151 13.49 -3.73 -3.20
CA ASN A 151 14.02 -2.41 -2.86
C ASN A 151 13.11 -1.69 -1.85
N MET A 152 11.81 -1.99 -1.88
CA MET A 152 10.84 -1.44 -0.95
C MET A 152 11.09 -1.83 0.51
N ASN A 153 11.67 -3.01 0.78
CA ASN A 153 12.06 -3.40 2.13
C ASN A 153 13.22 -2.55 2.68
N GLY A 154 14.01 -1.93 1.79
CA GLY A 154 15.07 -0.97 2.13
C GLY A 154 14.59 0.50 2.21
N PHE A 155 13.29 0.77 2.06
CA PHE A 155 12.76 2.13 1.96
C PHE A 155 13.20 3.03 3.12
N GLU A 156 13.06 2.59 4.36
CA GLU A 156 13.40 3.42 5.53
C GLU A 156 14.88 3.82 5.54
N SER A 157 15.77 2.89 5.15
CA SER A 157 17.21 3.18 5.05
C SER A 157 17.50 4.19 3.94
N ASN A 158 16.83 4.06 2.78
CA ASN A 158 16.96 4.99 1.67
C ASN A 158 16.40 6.38 2.02
N ALA A 159 15.23 6.43 2.65
CA ALA A 159 14.61 7.68 3.09
C ALA A 159 15.48 8.41 4.13
N LEU A 160 16.05 7.69 5.10
CA LEU A 160 17.00 8.28 6.06
C LEU A 160 18.23 8.86 5.37
N ALA A 161 18.81 8.15 4.40
CA ALA A 161 19.96 8.65 3.64
C ALA A 161 19.63 9.94 2.85
N LEU A 162 18.41 10.05 2.31
CA LEU A 162 17.93 11.27 1.66
C LEU A 162 17.75 12.41 2.66
N LEU A 163 17.14 12.17 3.82
CA LEU A 163 16.94 13.18 4.85
C LEU A 163 18.25 13.70 5.47
N GLU A 164 19.28 12.85 5.52
CA GLU A 164 20.64 13.24 5.93
C GLU A 164 21.40 14.03 4.83
N SER A 165 20.93 14.00 3.57
CA SER A 165 21.57 14.70 2.46
C SER A 165 21.47 16.23 2.60
N LYS A 166 22.43 16.94 2.01
CA LYS A 166 22.41 18.41 1.92
C LYS A 166 21.61 18.94 0.72
N GLN A 167 21.19 18.05 -0.18
CA GLN A 167 20.48 18.40 -1.40
C GLN A 167 19.00 18.73 -1.13
N LEU A 168 18.38 18.06 -0.15
CA LEU A 168 17.02 18.42 0.30
C LEU A 168 17.04 19.67 1.18
N ASP A 169 16.12 20.60 0.90
CA ASP A 169 15.85 21.73 1.78
C ASP A 169 15.13 21.30 3.07
N ALA A 170 15.08 22.19 4.07
CA ALA A 170 14.52 21.89 5.38
C ALA A 170 12.99 21.67 5.37
N GLU A 171 12.26 22.31 4.45
CA GLU A 171 10.81 22.13 4.28
C GLU A 171 10.53 20.78 3.64
N SER A 172 11.24 20.42 2.55
CA SER A 172 11.13 19.12 1.90
C SER A 172 11.46 17.95 2.83
N LYS A 173 12.44 18.10 3.72
CA LYS A 173 12.73 17.09 4.76
C LYS A 173 11.57 16.90 5.74
N LYS A 174 10.83 17.97 6.03
CA LYS A 174 9.65 17.92 6.89
C LYS A 174 8.48 17.27 6.16
N GLU A 175 8.28 17.58 4.88
CA GLU A 175 7.23 17.01 4.04
C GLU A 175 7.41 15.50 3.80
N ILE A 176 8.63 15.05 3.51
CA ILE A 176 8.94 13.62 3.43
C ILE A 176 8.71 12.99 4.80
N GLY A 177 9.28 13.56 5.86
CA GLY A 177 9.13 13.06 7.22
C GLY A 177 9.63 11.61 7.40
N THR A 178 9.45 11.09 8.61
CA THR A 178 9.64 9.67 8.96
C THR A 178 8.56 9.27 9.95
N ILE A 179 8.57 8.03 10.43
CA ILE A 179 7.62 7.52 11.43
C ILE A 179 7.45 8.43 12.66
N ARG A 180 8.46 9.25 13.00
CA ARG A 180 8.40 10.20 14.13
C ARG A 180 7.87 11.60 13.78
N ARG A 181 7.91 11.99 12.51
CA ARG A 181 7.64 13.37 12.08
C ARG A 181 6.43 13.55 11.17
N TYR A 182 5.65 12.49 10.92
CA TYR A 182 4.43 12.47 10.09
C TYR A 182 4.60 13.22 8.76
N GLY A 183 4.80 12.47 7.68
CA GLY A 183 4.93 12.99 6.32
C GLY A 183 4.68 11.90 5.30
N ALA A 184 4.86 12.20 4.02
CA ALA A 184 4.59 11.26 2.92
C ALA A 184 5.39 9.95 3.07
N GLY A 185 6.64 10.03 3.56
CA GLY A 185 7.46 8.86 3.86
C GLY A 185 6.98 8.03 5.05
N ALA A 186 6.30 8.65 6.03
CA ALA A 186 5.64 7.90 7.10
C ALA A 186 4.42 7.12 6.57
N ASP A 187 3.64 7.75 5.69
CA ASP A 187 2.49 7.11 5.05
C ASP A 187 2.92 5.90 4.21
N VAL A 188 4.04 6.01 3.48
CA VAL A 188 4.64 4.87 2.77
C VAL A 188 4.92 3.71 3.71
N ILE A 189 5.57 3.96 4.86
CA ILE A 189 5.91 2.93 5.86
C ILE A 189 4.64 2.29 6.44
N ILE A 190 3.65 3.11 6.82
CA ILE A 190 2.41 2.63 7.44
C ILE A 190 1.59 1.81 6.44
N MET A 191 1.41 2.31 5.21
CA MET A 191 0.62 1.61 4.19
C MET A 191 1.32 0.34 3.70
N TYR A 192 2.64 0.37 3.56
CA TYR A 192 3.41 -0.83 3.20
C TYR A 192 3.42 -1.87 4.33
N GLY A 193 3.50 -1.43 5.59
CA GLY A 193 3.33 -2.30 6.75
C GLY A 193 1.93 -2.92 6.81
N GLY A 194 0.89 -2.13 6.54
CA GLY A 194 -0.50 -2.60 6.43
C GLY A 194 -0.69 -3.62 5.31
N LEU A 195 -0.06 -3.39 4.15
CA LEU A 195 -0.04 -4.36 3.05
C LEU A 195 0.55 -5.70 3.49
N LYS A 196 1.69 -5.68 4.18
CA LYS A 196 2.36 -6.90 4.67
C LYS A 196 1.53 -7.63 5.72
N ALA A 197 0.85 -6.89 6.59
CA ALA A 197 -0.05 -7.45 7.59
C ALA A 197 -1.30 -8.08 6.95
N GLU A 198 -1.87 -7.43 5.93
CA GLU A 198 -3.05 -7.95 5.23
C GLU A 198 -2.76 -9.26 4.50
N VAL A 199 -1.55 -9.46 3.97
CA VAL A 199 -1.15 -10.71 3.30
C VAL A 199 -0.34 -11.64 4.19
N ALA A 200 -0.33 -11.40 5.51
CA ALA A 200 0.43 -12.22 6.44
C ALA A 200 -0.19 -13.61 6.59
N GLU A 201 0.61 -14.57 7.06
CA GLU A 201 0.19 -15.97 7.21
C GLU A 201 -0.92 -16.16 8.24
N ASP A 202 -0.97 -15.28 9.24
CA ASP A 202 -1.97 -15.25 10.30
C ASP A 202 -3.29 -14.61 9.87
N ASN A 203 -3.37 -14.06 8.65
CA ASN A 203 -4.63 -13.61 8.06
C ASN A 203 -5.16 -14.65 7.06
N ASP A 204 -6.04 -15.52 7.54
CA ASP A 204 -6.60 -16.63 6.73
C ASP A 204 -7.47 -16.15 5.54
N GLU A 205 -8.00 -14.92 5.59
CA GLU A 205 -8.89 -14.36 4.57
C GLU A 205 -8.44 -12.95 4.11
N PRO A 206 -7.35 -12.83 3.34
CA PRO A 206 -6.89 -11.55 2.81
C PRO A 206 -7.93 -10.88 1.91
N SER A 207 -8.30 -9.64 2.23
CA SER A 207 -9.28 -8.87 1.48
C SER A 207 -8.64 -8.23 0.25
N TYR A 208 -9.12 -8.61 -0.94
CA TYR A 208 -8.70 -8.00 -2.20
C TYR A 208 -8.77 -6.46 -2.17
N ALA A 209 -9.85 -5.92 -1.60
CA ALA A 209 -10.08 -4.49 -1.55
C ALA A 209 -9.06 -3.78 -0.66
N GLU A 210 -8.71 -4.36 0.48
CA GLU A 210 -7.71 -3.80 1.40
C GLU A 210 -6.29 -3.93 0.84
N VAL A 211 -5.93 -5.09 0.26
CA VAL A 211 -4.64 -5.27 -0.43
C VAL A 211 -4.46 -4.23 -1.54
N GLN A 212 -5.48 -4.06 -2.39
CA GLN A 212 -5.44 -3.08 -3.48
C GLN A 212 -5.36 -1.64 -2.94
N LYS A 213 -6.09 -1.31 -1.87
CA LYS A 213 -6.08 -0.01 -1.23
C LYS A 213 -4.71 0.31 -0.63
N TYR A 214 -4.13 -0.61 0.15
CA TYR A 214 -2.80 -0.42 0.73
C TYR A 214 -1.75 -0.24 -0.34
N LEU A 215 -1.72 -1.12 -1.35
CA LEU A 215 -0.73 -1.02 -2.42
C LEU A 215 -0.85 0.31 -3.16
N ARG A 216 -2.07 0.72 -3.55
CA ARG A 216 -2.30 1.99 -4.24
C ARG A 216 -1.83 3.17 -3.39
N ARG A 217 -2.20 3.20 -2.11
CA ARG A 217 -1.79 4.26 -1.19
C ARG A 217 -0.28 4.29 -0.99
N THR A 218 0.38 3.15 -0.89
CA THR A 218 1.85 3.08 -0.84
C THR A 218 2.48 3.69 -2.09
N VAL A 219 1.97 3.38 -3.28
CA VAL A 219 2.49 3.94 -4.54
C VAL A 219 2.23 5.45 -4.61
N ASP A 220 1.03 5.91 -4.27
CA ASP A 220 0.67 7.34 -4.29
C ASP A 220 1.58 8.15 -3.33
N SER A 221 1.77 7.69 -2.10
CA SER A 221 2.66 8.35 -1.12
C SER A 221 4.14 8.26 -1.53
N LEU A 222 4.55 7.17 -2.19
CA LEU A 222 5.91 7.04 -2.71
C LEU A 222 6.15 8.01 -3.88
N ASP A 223 5.13 8.22 -4.73
CA ASP A 223 5.17 9.20 -5.81
C ASP A 223 5.30 10.63 -5.28
N GLU A 224 4.65 10.94 -4.17
CA GLU A 224 4.82 12.23 -3.48
C GLU A 224 6.25 12.41 -2.97
N VAL A 225 6.83 11.41 -2.30
CA VAL A 225 8.25 11.46 -1.87
C VAL A 225 9.19 11.64 -3.05
N ILE A 226 8.96 10.94 -4.16
CA ILE A 226 9.75 11.07 -5.38
C ILE A 226 9.61 12.47 -5.98
N ALA A 227 8.40 13.04 -5.99
CA ALA A 227 8.15 14.39 -6.49
C ALA A 227 8.90 15.45 -5.67
N ILE A 228 8.89 15.33 -4.34
CA ILE A 228 9.64 16.22 -3.43
C ILE A 228 11.16 16.09 -3.67
N CYS A 229 11.67 14.87 -3.89
CA CYS A 229 13.08 14.70 -4.21
C CYS A 229 13.43 15.37 -5.56
N ARG A 230 12.59 15.19 -6.59
CA ARG A 230 12.82 15.78 -7.92
C ARG A 230 12.78 17.31 -7.91
N SER A 231 11.90 17.93 -7.10
CA SER A 231 11.86 19.40 -6.97
C SER A 231 13.15 19.97 -6.36
N ASN A 232 13.91 19.14 -5.64
CA ASN A 232 15.21 19.47 -5.05
C ASN A 232 16.41 19.09 -5.91
N GLY A 233 16.19 18.58 -7.13
CA GLY A 233 17.27 18.28 -8.09
C GLY A 233 17.86 16.87 -8.02
N PHE A 234 17.10 15.89 -7.52
CA PHE A 234 17.41 14.46 -7.62
C PHE A 234 16.98 13.83 -8.95
#